data_AF-A0A8T5LDP3-F1
#
_entry.id   AF-A0A8T5LDP3-F1
#
_cell.length_a   1.000
_cell.length_b   1.000
_cell.length_c   1.000
_cell.angle_alpha   90.00
_cell.angle_beta   90.00
_cell.angle_gamma   90.00
#
_symmetry.space_group_name_H-M   'P 1'
#
loop_
_entity.id
_entity.type
_entity.pdbx_description
1 polymer ?
#
loop_
_entity_poly.entity_id
_entity_poly.type
_entity_poly.pdbx_seq_one_letter_code
_entity_poly.pdbx_strand_id
1 'polypeptide(L)' 'MAIKLEKINLNKVENCNHPEINTRCSYLARINGGWYAGKFSRQWYGLNFDNWGCSGIQLDSDRLQELYRIRGK' A
#
# COMPACT_ATOMS: atom_id res chain seq x y z
N MET A 1 -20.19 0.56 -13.26
CA MET A 1 -19.10 1.39 -12.68
C MET A 1 -17.80 0.63 -12.83
N ALA A 2 -16.77 1.22 -13.45
CA ALA A 2 -15.49 0.55 -13.69
C ALA A 2 -14.47 0.96 -12.63
N ILE A 3 -13.84 -0.02 -11.98
CA ILE A 3 -12.73 0.21 -11.04
C ILE A 3 -11.43 0.26 -11.85
N LYS A 4 -10.61 1.29 -11.63
CA LYS A 4 -9.26 1.39 -12.23
C LYS A 4 -8.20 1.15 -11.18
N LEU A 5 -7.22 0.31 -11.52
CA LEU A 5 -6.03 0.06 -10.70
C LEU A 5 -4.83 0.81 -11.30
N GLU A 6 -4.18 1.62 -10.48
CA GLU A 6 -2.97 2.37 -10.84
C GLU A 6 -1.78 1.77 -10.11
N LYS A 7 -0.83 1.18 -10.83
CA LYS A 7 0.34 0.53 -10.22
C LYS A 7 1.26 1.59 -9.62
N ILE A 8 1.66 1.38 -8.38
CA ILE A 8 2.61 2.23 -7.65
C ILE A 8 4.01 1.61 -7.75
N ASN A 9 5.01 2.43 -8.04
CA ASN A 9 6.38 1.95 -8.16
C ASN A 9 7.10 1.97 -6.81
N LEU A 10 7.10 0.82 -6.12
CA LEU A 10 7.71 0.65 -4.80
C LEU A 10 9.23 0.90 -4.74
N ASN A 11 9.93 1.01 -5.88
CA ASN A 11 11.36 1.35 -5.89
C ASN A 11 11.64 2.83 -5.55
N LYS A 12 10.60 3.67 -5.42
CA LYS A 12 10.72 5.09 -5.08
C LYS A 12 10.47 5.39 -3.59
N VAL A 13 10.67 4.42 -2.71
CA VAL A 13 10.53 4.66 -1.27
C VAL A 13 11.70 5.50 -0.76
N GLU A 14 11.41 6.65 -0.15
CA GLU A 14 12.39 7.54 0.47
C GLU A 14 12.05 7.69 1.96
N ASN A 15 12.98 7.35 2.86
CA ASN A 15 12.81 7.50 4.32
C ASN A 15 11.48 6.92 4.86
N CYS A 16 11.15 5.68 4.50
CA CYS A 16 9.92 4.98 4.92
C CYS A 16 8.62 5.70 4.47
N ASN A 17 8.71 6.50 3.42
CA ASN A 17 7.62 7.28 2.84
C ASN A 17 7.58 7.11 1.31
N HIS A 18 6.45 7.44 0.70
CA HIS A 18 6.31 7.36 -0.75
C HIS A 18 5.40 8.46 -1.27
N PRO A 19 5.87 9.30 -2.22
CA PRO A 19 5.13 10.50 -2.64
C PRO A 19 3.78 10.20 -3.30
N GLU A 20 3.64 9.01 -3.91
CA GLU A 20 2.40 8.58 -4.57
C GLU A 20 1.38 7.91 -3.61
N ILE A 21 1.78 7.63 -2.36
CA ILE A 21 0.90 7.02 -1.36
C ILE A 21 0.19 8.10 -0.56
N ASN A 22 -1.14 8.02 -0.55
CA ASN A 22 -2.04 8.93 0.12
C ASN A 22 -2.92 8.14 1.08
N THR A 23 -2.85 8.45 2.37
CA THR A 23 -3.55 7.73 3.44
C THR A 23 -5.08 7.79 3.36
N ARG A 24 -5.64 8.67 2.51
CA ARG A 24 -7.08 8.76 2.25
C ARG A 24 -7.56 7.82 1.14
N CYS A 25 -6.65 7.19 0.40
CA CYS A 25 -6.98 6.31 -0.71
C CYS A 25 -7.01 4.85 -0.29
N SER A 26 -7.77 4.05 -1.04
CA SER A 26 -7.73 2.59 -0.95
C SER A 26 -6.69 2.01 -1.91
N TYR A 27 -6.06 0.93 -1.49
CA TYR A 27 -4.99 0.25 -2.21
C TYR A 27 -5.24 -1.25 -2.24
N LEU A 28 -4.71 -1.90 -3.27
CA LEU A 28 -4.61 -3.33 -3.42
C LEU A 28 -3.13 -3.71 -3.36
N ALA A 29 -2.74 -4.42 -2.32
CA ALA A 29 -1.36 -4.84 -2.06
C ALA A 29 -1.22 -6.34 -2.31
N ARG A 30 -0.11 -6.74 -2.93
CA ARG A 30 0.32 -8.14 -3.02
C ARG A 30 1.35 -8.41 -1.93
N ILE A 31 0.99 -9.24 -0.97
CA ILE A 31 1.80 -9.52 0.22
C ILE A 31 1.96 -11.04 0.36
N ASN A 32 3.20 -11.54 0.36
CA ASN A 32 3.51 -12.98 0.38
C ASN A 32 2.69 -13.80 -0.64
N GLY A 33 2.51 -13.29 -1.85
CA GLY A 33 1.75 -13.94 -2.91
C GLY A 33 0.22 -13.82 -2.81
N GLY A 34 -0.33 -13.32 -1.69
CA GLY A 34 -1.76 -13.03 -1.53
C GLY A 34 -2.10 -11.58 -1.86
N TRP A 35 -3.36 -11.32 -2.24
CA TRP A 35 -3.86 -9.98 -2.53
C TRP A 35 -4.76 -9.47 -1.40
N TYR A 36 -4.51 -8.24 -0.96
CA TYR A 36 -5.20 -7.62 0.16
C TYR A 36 -5.63 -6.21 -0.22
N ALA A 37 -6.89 -5.86 0.04
CA ALA A 37 -7.40 -4.50 -0.15
C ALA A 37 -7.43 -3.77 1.19
N GLY A 38 -6.83 -2.59 1.27
CA GLY A 38 -6.67 -1.84 2.51
C GLY A 38 -6.31 -0.38 2.26
N LYS A 39 -5.88 0.34 3.28
CA LYS A 39 -5.36 1.70 3.17
C LYS A 39 -3.98 1.78 3.81
N PHE A 40 -3.35 2.94 3.67
CA PHE A 40 -2.14 3.25 4.44
C PHE A 40 -2.46 4.22 5.55
N SER A 41 -1.83 4.02 6.70
CA SER A 41 -1.80 4.97 7.81
C SER A 41 -0.36 5.40 8.07
N ARG A 42 -0.17 6.66 8.47
CA ARG A 42 1.15 7.15 8.90
C ARG A 42 1.38 6.74 10.35
N GLN A 43 2.48 6.04 10.59
CA GLN A 43 2.99 5.63 11.88
C GLN A 43 4.35 6.31 12.14
N TRP A 44 4.87 6.22 13.37
CA TRP A 44 6.15 6.83 13.74
C TRP A 44 7.33 6.31 12.91
N TYR A 45 7.25 5.07 12.42
CA TYR A 45 8.26 4.41 11.58
C TYR A 45 8.00 4.53 10.07
N GLY A 46 6.90 5.15 9.61
CA GLY A 46 6.61 5.25 8.18
C GLY A 46 5.15 4.98 7.80
N LEU A 47 4.94 4.49 6.57
CA LEU A 47 3.62 4.11 6.07
C LEU A 47 3.33 2.64 6.41
N ASN A 48 2.20 2.39 7.07
CA ASN A 48 1.72 1.05 7.41
C ASN A 48 0.44 0.73 6.64
N PHE A 49 0.44 -0.37 5.88
CA PHE A 49 -0.73 -0.89 5.18
C PHE A 49 -1.61 -1.67 6.14
N ASP A 50 -2.86 -1.26 6.30
CA ASP A 50 -3.86 -2.01 7.06
C ASP A 50 -4.35 -3.24 6.29
N ASN A 51 -4.92 -4.20 7.02
CA ASN A 51 -5.48 -5.43 6.45
C ASN A 51 -4.47 -6.51 6.03
N TRP A 52 -3.34 -6.59 6.73
CA TRP A 52 -2.46 -7.77 6.72
C TRP A 52 -2.05 -8.17 8.14
N GLY A 53 -2.58 -9.30 8.62
CA GLY A 53 -2.39 -9.73 10.01
C GLY A 53 -2.99 -8.76 11.05
N CYS A 54 -2.57 -8.88 12.30
CA CYS A 54 -3.06 -8.01 13.39
C CYS A 54 -2.45 -6.60 13.39
N SER A 55 -1.27 -6.43 12.78
CA SER A 55 -0.49 -5.18 12.88
C SER A 55 -0.34 -4.43 11.55
N GLY A 56 -0.74 -5.02 10.42
CA GLY A 56 -0.46 -4.48 9.09
C GLY A 56 0.96 -4.79 8.62
N ILE A 57 1.37 -4.16 7.51
CA ILE A 57 2.72 -4.26 6.98
C ILE A 57 3.31 -2.90 6.65
N GLN A 58 4.57 -2.70 7.00
CA GLN A 58 5.32 -1.51 6.63
C GLN A 58 5.58 -1.49 5.11
N LEU A 59 5.53 -0.30 4.53
CA LEU A 59 5.67 -0.10 3.08
C LEU A 59 6.97 -0.67 2.49
N ASP A 60 8.09 -0.54 3.20
CA ASP A 60 9.40 -1.02 2.74
C ASP A 60 9.68 -2.50 3.09
N SER A 61 8.67 -3.24 3.56
CA SER A 61 8.84 -4.68 3.81
C SER A 61 9.09 -5.44 2.49
N ASP A 62 10.06 -6.35 2.52
CA ASP A 62 10.38 -7.29 1.43
C ASP A 62 9.17 -8.17 1.01
N ARG A 63 8.21 -8.32 1.92
CA ARG A 63 7.00 -9.10 1.71
C ARG A 63 5.97 -8.37 0.86
N LEU A 64 6.05 -7.03 0.75
CA LEU A 64 5.19 -6.23 -0.11
C LEU A 64 5.77 -6.25 -1.54
N GLN A 65 5.15 -7.05 -2.40
CA GLN A 65 5.66 -7.33 -3.74
C GLN A 65 5.11 -6.36 -4.78
N GLU A 66 3.83 -6.04 -4.69
CA GLU A 66 3.16 -5.14 -5.63
C GLU A 66 2.13 -4.27 -4.92
N LEU A 67 1.92 -3.06 -5.43
CA LEU A 67 0.94 -2.14 -4.88
C LEU A 67 0.20 -1.41 -5.99
N TYR A 68 -1.12 -1.32 -5.84
CA TYR A 68 -2.00 -0.62 -6.77
C TYR A 68 -2.91 0.31 -5.99
N ARG A 69 -3.07 1.54 -6.45
CA ARG A 69 -4.12 2.43 -5.95
C ARG A 69 -5.45 2.09 -6.61
N ILE A 70 -6.48 1.91 -5.80
CA ILE A 70 -7.85 1.68 -6.25
C ILE A 70 -8.50 3.04 -6.50
N ARG A 71 -8.84 3.32 -7.76
CA ARG A 71 -9.58 4.51 -8.17
C ARG A 71 -11.00 4.11 -8.56
N GLY A 72 -11.96 4.41 -7.70
CA GLY A 72 -13.38 4.46 -8.01
C GLY A 72 -13.80 5.92 -8.20
N LYS A 73 -14.66 6.18 -9.20
CA LYS A 73 -15.27 7.49 -9.41
C LYS A 73 -16.70 7.45 -8.86
#